data_AF-A0A0Q3TD42-F1
#
_entry.id   AF-A0A0Q3TD42-F1
#
_cell.length_a   1.000
_cell.length_b   1.000
_cell.length_c   1.000
_cell.angle_alpha   90.00
_cell.angle_beta   90.00
_cell.angle_gamma   90.00
#
_symmetry.space_group_name_H-M   'P 1'
#
loop_
_entity.id
_entity.type
_entity.pdbx_description
1 polymer ?
#
loop_
_entity_poly.entity_id
_entity_poly.type
_entity_poly.pdbx_seq_one_letter_code
_entity_poly.pdbx_strand_id
1 'polypeptide(L)'
;MAELTDAELRKELVALGYRPGPITATTRKVYLKKLGCLRAEFLCFASVVLLLIFVGILVVKMMGSGWLDTEENFNLLPVDCEKRTDDFCQAKQKDVVMNVLHELYNYLSVQAGNFECGNPENLKSKCIWVSEAKDHVVNITGSSPQKFEAALHWILNSNKDLGIWLKGKDLSEQVTKVEEVFCLESAHPQMGLGCRFRRAVVTAIMNLFLFFWCLITLWGILLFLRYRWRKMEEEEQAMYEMVKKIIAVVQDHYKEWERNLERYPYVGIFHVRDSLIPPQSRKKMKRVWERAVDFLASNESRIQTESHRVAGEDMLVWRWTQPSYVSDSEH
;
A
#
# COMPACT_ATOMS: atom_id res chain seq x y z
N MET A 1 -29.21 -12.20 -12.26
CA MET A 1 -29.06 -11.57 -10.94
C MET A 1 -29.33 -12.65 -9.90
N ALA A 2 -28.33 -13.04 -9.10
CA ALA A 2 -28.54 -14.06 -8.07
C ALA A 2 -29.55 -13.53 -7.04
N GLU A 3 -30.62 -14.28 -6.75
CA GLU A 3 -31.55 -13.91 -5.69
C GLU A 3 -30.85 -14.03 -4.33
N LEU A 4 -30.76 -12.91 -3.61
CA LEU A 4 -30.14 -12.84 -2.29
C LEU A 4 -30.99 -13.64 -1.28
N THR A 5 -30.37 -14.53 -0.52
CA THR A 5 -31.09 -15.29 0.52
C THR A 5 -31.46 -14.41 1.71
N ASP A 6 -32.48 -14.77 2.49
CA ASP A 6 -32.91 -13.96 3.65
C ASP A 6 -31.80 -13.82 4.71
N ALA A 7 -30.97 -14.86 4.87
CA ALA A 7 -29.81 -14.83 5.77
C ALA A 7 -28.73 -13.84 5.30
N GLU A 8 -28.45 -13.79 4.00
CA GLU A 8 -27.52 -12.83 3.40
C GLU A 8 -28.07 -11.41 3.48
N LEU A 9 -29.36 -11.21 3.20
CA LEU A 9 -30.03 -9.91 3.32
C LEU A 9 -29.91 -9.35 4.74
N ARG A 10 -30.14 -10.19 5.76
CA ARG A 10 -29.98 -9.80 7.16
C ARG A 10 -28.54 -9.39 7.47
N LYS A 11 -27.57 -10.17 7.01
CA LYS A 11 -26.15 -9.93 7.27
C LYS A 11 -25.67 -8.62 6.65
N GLU A 12 -26.05 -8.34 5.41
CA GLU A 12 -25.72 -7.10 4.70
C GLU A 12 -26.33 -5.87 5.39
N LEU A 13 -27.61 -5.94 5.81
CA LEU A 13 -28.26 -4.86 6.54
C LEU A 13 -27.57 -4.57 7.88
N VAL A 14 -27.19 -5.62 8.62
CA VAL A 14 -26.45 -5.48 9.88
C VAL A 14 -25.06 -4.91 9.65
N ALA A 15 -24.37 -5.31 8.58
CA ALA A 15 -23.06 -4.76 8.22
C ALA A 15 -23.14 -3.25 7.92
N LEU A 16 -24.26 -2.77 7.37
CA LEU A 16 -24.56 -1.35 7.16
C LEU A 16 -25.15 -0.66 8.41
N GLY A 17 -25.09 -1.30 9.58
CA GLY A 17 -25.55 -0.72 10.86
C GLY A 17 -27.05 -0.78 11.10
N TYR A 18 -27.84 -1.40 10.23
CA TYR A 18 -29.29 -1.54 10.39
C TYR A 18 -29.65 -2.89 11.01
N ARG A 19 -30.44 -2.91 12.08
CA ARG A 19 -30.93 -4.16 12.70
C ARG A 19 -32.34 -4.50 12.20
N PRO A 20 -32.49 -5.38 11.19
CA PRO A 20 -33.80 -5.76 10.69
C PRO A 20 -34.54 -6.68 11.68
N GLY A 21 -35.86 -6.55 11.72
CA GLY A 21 -36.76 -7.51 12.38
C GLY A 21 -36.87 -8.84 11.60
N PRO A 22 -37.89 -9.68 11.88
CA PRO A 22 -38.08 -10.93 11.16
C PRO A 22 -38.26 -10.67 9.65
N ILE A 23 -37.47 -11.35 8.83
CA ILE A 23 -37.54 -11.27 7.37
C ILE A 23 -38.51 -12.36 6.91
N THR A 24 -39.66 -11.92 6.39
CA THR A 24 -40.74 -12.74 5.86
C THR A 24 -41.02 -12.34 4.42
N ALA A 25 -41.76 -13.17 3.67
CA ALA A 25 -42.09 -12.88 2.26
C ALA A 25 -42.73 -11.49 2.04
N THR A 26 -43.50 -11.00 3.03
CA THR A 26 -44.15 -9.69 2.98
C THR A 26 -43.20 -8.52 3.28
N THR A 27 -42.21 -8.72 4.16
CA THR A 27 -41.26 -7.67 4.56
C THR A 27 -39.98 -7.64 3.71
N ARG A 28 -39.67 -8.72 2.99
CA ARG A 28 -38.48 -8.84 2.13
C ARG A 28 -38.34 -7.68 1.13
N LYS A 29 -39.42 -7.30 0.42
CA LYS A 29 -39.37 -6.19 -0.55
C LYS A 29 -38.98 -4.85 0.09
N VAL A 30 -39.45 -4.61 1.32
CA VAL A 30 -39.13 -3.39 2.09
C VAL A 30 -37.65 -3.39 2.47
N TYR A 31 -37.13 -4.51 2.97
CA TYR A 31 -35.73 -4.64 3.35
C TYR A 31 -34.77 -4.58 2.16
N LEU A 32 -35.13 -5.14 1.01
CA LEU A 32 -34.35 -5.00 -0.22
C LEU A 32 -34.28 -3.54 -0.69
N LYS A 33 -35.40 -2.81 -0.66
CA LYS A 33 -35.42 -1.37 -0.98
C LYS A 33 -34.56 -0.58 0.00
N LYS A 34 -34.64 -0.90 1.30
CA LYS A 34 -33.84 -0.26 2.35
C LYS A 34 -32.35 -0.55 2.17
N LEU A 35 -31.98 -1.79 1.85
CA LEU A 35 -30.61 -2.19 1.55
C LEU A 35 -30.05 -1.39 0.37
N GLY A 36 -30.82 -1.26 -0.72
CA GLY A 36 -30.43 -0.46 -1.87
C GLY A 36 -30.18 1.01 -1.50
N CYS A 37 -31.06 1.60 -0.70
CA CYS A 37 -30.91 2.98 -0.23
C CYS A 37 -29.66 3.17 0.65
N LEU A 38 -29.44 2.28 1.62
CA LEU A 38 -28.28 2.34 2.52
C LEU A 38 -26.96 2.15 1.75
N ARG A 39 -26.95 1.24 0.77
CA ARG A 39 -25.79 1.03 -0.09
C ARG A 39 -25.50 2.27 -0.95
N ALA A 40 -26.54 2.90 -1.51
CA ALA A 40 -26.40 4.13 -2.27
C ALA A 40 -25.87 5.29 -1.41
N GLU A 41 -26.39 5.45 -0.19
CA GLU A 41 -25.93 6.45 0.77
C GLU A 41 -24.45 6.25 1.13
N PHE A 42 -24.04 5.02 1.44
CA PHE A 42 -22.63 4.70 1.72
C PHE A 42 -21.72 4.93 0.51
N LEU A 43 -22.15 4.55 -0.70
CA LEU A 43 -21.43 4.80 -1.95
C LEU A 43 -21.27 6.31 -2.21
N CYS A 44 -22.30 7.12 -1.93
CA CYS A 44 -22.25 8.57 -2.04
C CYS A 44 -21.28 9.18 -1.02
N PHE A 45 -21.32 8.75 0.26
CA PHE A 45 -20.35 9.23 1.25
C PHE A 45 -18.92 8.85 0.88
N ALA A 46 -18.69 7.62 0.45
CA ALA A 46 -17.38 7.16 0.01
C ALA A 46 -16.87 7.95 -1.20
N SER A 47 -17.73 8.22 -2.20
CA SER A 47 -17.34 9.01 -3.36
C SER A 47 -17.04 10.47 -3.03
N VAL A 48 -17.80 11.09 -2.11
CA VAL A 48 -17.52 12.44 -1.62
C VAL A 48 -16.20 12.51 -0.86
N VAL A 49 -15.90 11.55 0.02
CA VAL A 49 -14.62 11.51 0.74
C VAL A 49 -13.44 11.34 -0.23
N LEU A 50 -13.56 10.45 -1.22
CA LEU A 50 -12.52 10.28 -2.25
C LEU A 50 -12.34 11.56 -3.08
N LEU A 51 -13.43 12.26 -3.40
CA LEU A 51 -13.38 13.54 -4.10
C LEU A 51 -12.69 14.61 -3.26
N LEU A 52 -12.98 14.72 -1.96
CA LEU A 52 -12.30 15.66 -1.07
C LEU A 52 -10.81 15.37 -0.94
N ILE A 53 -10.41 14.10 -0.86
CA ILE A 53 -9.00 13.70 -0.86
C ILE A 53 -8.33 14.09 -2.19
N PHE A 54 -8.98 13.81 -3.32
CA PHE A 54 -8.48 14.17 -4.65
C PHE A 54 -8.31 15.69 -4.80
N VAL A 55 -9.32 16.47 -4.42
CA VAL A 55 -9.29 17.94 -4.42
C VAL A 55 -8.20 18.46 -3.47
N GLY A 56 -8.06 17.89 -2.28
CA GLY A 56 -7.00 18.25 -1.34
C GLY A 56 -5.59 18.06 -1.91
N ILE A 57 -5.34 16.93 -2.60
CA ILE A 57 -4.07 16.68 -3.28
C ILE A 57 -3.85 17.69 -4.42
N LEU A 58 -4.90 18.00 -5.19
CA LEU A 58 -4.82 19.02 -6.23
C LEU A 58 -4.48 20.39 -5.65
N VAL A 59 -5.17 20.83 -4.59
CA VAL A 59 -4.93 22.14 -3.96
C VAL A 59 -3.50 22.23 -3.43
N VAL A 60 -3.01 21.21 -2.70
CA VAL A 60 -1.64 21.20 -2.17
C VAL A 60 -0.59 21.22 -3.29
N LYS A 61 -0.81 20.52 -4.41
CA LYS A 61 0.15 20.52 -5.53
C LYS A 61 0.01 21.72 -6.46
N MET A 62 -1.16 22.33 -6.52
CA MET A 62 -1.40 23.57 -7.25
C MET A 62 -0.92 24.79 -6.45
N MET A 63 -0.98 24.78 -5.12
CA MET A 63 -0.32 25.71 -4.21
C MET A 63 1.16 25.35 -4.04
N GLY A 64 1.92 25.51 -5.12
CA GLY A 64 3.37 25.53 -5.07
C GLY A 64 3.88 26.79 -4.38
N SER A 65 5.18 26.79 -4.07
CA SER A 65 5.97 27.71 -3.23
C SER A 65 5.92 29.22 -3.54
N GLY A 66 5.02 29.71 -4.38
CA GLY A 66 5.03 31.08 -4.92
C GLY A 66 4.01 32.05 -4.30
N TRP A 67 3.53 31.83 -3.07
CA TRP A 67 2.58 32.76 -2.41
C TRP A 67 3.21 33.55 -1.26
N LEU A 68 4.51 33.82 -1.34
CA LEU A 68 5.22 34.68 -0.40
C LEU A 68 6.22 35.60 -1.11
N ASP A 69 5.86 36.13 -2.27
CA ASP A 69 6.49 37.36 -2.78
C ASP A 69 5.37 38.30 -3.20
N THR A 70 5.01 39.18 -2.27
CA THR A 70 4.22 40.38 -2.61
C THR A 70 5.18 41.33 -3.30
N GLU A 71 5.07 41.43 -4.62
CA GLU A 71 5.72 42.48 -5.40
C GLU A 71 5.19 43.85 -4.97
N GLU A 72 6.06 44.68 -4.39
CA GLU A 72 5.83 46.11 -4.34
C GLU A 72 6.28 46.72 -5.68
N ASN A 73 5.31 46.91 -6.58
CA ASN A 73 5.51 47.71 -7.78
C ASN A 73 5.63 49.19 -7.41
N PHE A 74 6.78 49.81 -7.72
CA PHE A 74 6.90 51.27 -7.81
C PHE A 74 7.43 51.67 -9.18
N ASN A 75 6.54 52.22 -10.00
CA ASN A 75 6.91 52.90 -11.23
C ASN A 75 7.65 54.20 -10.88
N LEU A 76 8.95 54.31 -11.23
CA LEU A 76 9.66 55.58 -11.20
C LEU A 76 10.28 55.91 -12.56
N LEU A 77 10.08 57.17 -12.96
CA LEU A 77 10.54 57.76 -14.22
C LEU A 77 12.08 57.82 -14.31
N PRO A 78 12.64 57.73 -15.54
CA PRO A 78 14.08 57.71 -15.76
C PRO A 78 14.71 59.09 -15.51
N VAL A 79 15.85 59.08 -14.83
CA VAL A 79 16.75 60.24 -14.62
C VAL A 79 18.16 59.70 -14.84
N ASP A 80 18.94 60.41 -15.65
CA ASP A 80 20.24 59.98 -16.16
C ASP A 80 21.37 60.32 -15.16
N CYS A 81 22.10 59.29 -14.73
CA CYS A 81 23.09 59.37 -13.63
C CYS A 81 24.54 59.32 -14.13
N GLU A 82 24.79 59.56 -15.41
CA GLU A 82 26.07 59.29 -16.08
C GLU A 82 27.27 60.12 -15.54
N LYS A 83 27.06 61.09 -14.63
CA LYS A 83 28.10 62.05 -14.21
C LYS A 83 28.18 62.40 -12.72
N ARG A 84 27.40 61.79 -11.81
CA ARG A 84 27.45 62.12 -10.36
C ARG A 84 27.45 60.89 -9.45
N THR A 85 28.28 60.92 -8.40
CA THR A 85 28.48 59.87 -7.39
C THR A 85 27.87 60.25 -6.04
N ASP A 86 26.59 60.61 -6.02
CA ASP A 86 25.86 60.85 -4.78
C ASP A 86 25.27 59.53 -4.24
N ASP A 87 25.03 59.42 -2.93
CA ASP A 87 24.43 58.22 -2.29
C ASP A 87 23.12 57.78 -2.96
N PHE A 88 22.34 58.74 -3.49
CA PHE A 88 21.11 58.49 -4.25
C PHE A 88 21.38 57.84 -5.63
N CYS A 89 22.46 58.23 -6.32
CA CYS A 89 22.85 57.61 -7.59
C CYS A 89 23.42 56.20 -7.38
N GLN A 90 24.08 55.95 -6.25
CA GLN A 90 24.54 54.62 -5.88
C GLN A 90 23.37 53.68 -5.54
N ALA A 91 22.32 54.21 -4.90
CA ALA A 91 21.06 53.48 -4.68
C ALA A 91 20.36 53.15 -6.01
N LYS A 92 20.30 54.10 -6.95
CA LYS A 92 19.72 53.88 -8.28
C LYS A 92 20.53 52.91 -9.13
N GLN A 93 21.86 52.93 -9.03
CA GLN A 93 22.71 51.96 -9.74
C GLN A 93 22.52 50.53 -9.19
N LYS A 94 22.34 50.39 -7.86
CA LYS A 94 21.93 49.11 -7.25
C LYS A 94 20.56 48.68 -7.75
N ASP A 95 19.61 49.58 -7.89
CA ASP A 95 18.28 49.29 -8.44
C ASP A 95 18.34 48.75 -9.87
N VAL A 96 19.14 49.38 -10.75
CA VAL A 96 19.34 48.86 -12.12
C VAL A 96 20.00 47.47 -12.12
N VAL A 97 20.99 47.23 -11.26
CA VAL A 97 21.62 45.89 -11.13
C VAL A 97 20.61 44.86 -10.60
N MET A 98 19.78 45.24 -9.63
CA MET A 98 18.73 44.37 -9.10
C MET A 98 17.66 44.07 -10.14
N ASN A 99 17.29 45.02 -10.99
CA ASN A 99 16.35 44.80 -12.09
C ASN A 99 16.93 43.81 -13.11
N VAL A 100 18.20 43.97 -13.50
CA VAL A 100 18.91 43.02 -14.38
C VAL A 100 18.96 41.62 -13.75
N LEU A 101 19.22 41.53 -12.45
CA LEU A 101 19.27 40.26 -11.74
C LEU A 101 17.89 39.60 -11.62
N HIS A 102 16.85 40.38 -11.37
CA HIS A 102 15.47 39.92 -11.29
C HIS A 102 15.00 39.36 -12.64
N GLU A 103 15.26 40.07 -13.73
CA GLU A 103 14.92 39.61 -15.08
C GLU A 103 15.71 38.35 -15.46
N LEU A 104 16.99 38.29 -15.11
CA LEU A 104 17.80 37.09 -15.29
C LEU A 104 17.24 35.90 -14.50
N TYR A 105 16.88 36.11 -13.24
CA TYR A 105 16.27 35.08 -12.40
C TYR A 105 14.94 34.58 -12.98
N ASN A 106 14.06 35.49 -13.40
CA ASN A 106 12.78 35.14 -14.01
C ASN A 106 12.98 34.32 -15.28
N TYR A 107 13.87 34.75 -16.18
CA TYR A 107 14.18 34.01 -17.41
C TYR A 107 14.72 32.60 -17.12
N LEU A 108 15.72 32.48 -16.25
CA LEU A 108 16.33 31.19 -15.91
C LEU A 108 15.34 30.26 -15.18
N SER A 109 14.48 30.80 -14.32
CA SER A 109 13.50 30.02 -13.57
C SER A 109 12.40 29.46 -14.48
N VAL A 110 11.92 30.24 -15.45
CA VAL A 110 10.95 29.79 -16.47
C VAL A 110 11.55 28.71 -17.35
N GLN A 111 12.80 28.90 -17.81
CA GLN A 111 13.43 27.91 -18.67
C GLN A 111 13.74 26.59 -17.95
N ALA A 112 14.19 26.66 -16.70
CA ALA A 112 14.34 25.48 -15.86
C ALA A 112 12.99 24.77 -15.63
N GLY A 113 11.90 25.53 -15.47
CA GLY A 113 10.54 24.98 -15.39
C GLY A 113 10.09 24.30 -16.67
N ASN A 114 10.30 24.92 -17.83
CA ASN A 114 9.96 24.36 -19.14
C ASN A 114 10.71 23.05 -19.40
N PHE A 115 11.98 22.97 -19.01
CA PHE A 115 12.78 21.75 -19.10
C PHE A 115 12.18 20.60 -18.28
N GLU A 116 11.80 20.83 -17.02
CA GLU A 116 11.12 19.81 -16.20
C GLU A 116 9.75 19.40 -16.75
N CYS A 117 9.09 20.29 -17.47
CA CYS A 117 7.72 20.12 -17.94
C CYS A 117 7.58 19.40 -19.30
N GLY A 118 8.68 18.88 -19.84
CA GLY A 118 8.69 18.14 -21.10
C GLY A 118 9.50 18.82 -22.21
N ASN A 119 10.27 19.85 -21.87
CA ASN A 119 11.30 20.46 -22.72
C ASN A 119 10.79 20.92 -24.11
N PRO A 120 9.86 21.89 -24.17
CA PRO A 120 9.30 22.37 -25.45
C PRO A 120 10.37 22.97 -26.38
N GLU A 121 11.44 23.54 -25.82
CA GLU A 121 12.52 24.18 -26.56
C GLU A 121 13.68 23.23 -26.91
N ASN A 122 13.55 21.93 -26.61
CA ASN A 122 14.59 20.91 -26.85
C ASN A 122 15.98 21.29 -26.28
N LEU A 123 16.03 21.93 -25.12
CA LEU A 123 17.28 22.20 -24.44
C LEU A 123 17.99 20.87 -24.16
N LYS A 124 19.29 20.78 -24.48
CA LYS A 124 20.10 19.58 -24.22
C LYS A 124 20.36 19.36 -22.72
N SER A 125 20.31 20.43 -21.94
CA SER A 125 20.57 20.41 -20.50
C SER A 125 19.87 21.57 -19.81
N LYS A 126 19.72 21.49 -18.48
CA LYS A 126 19.19 22.57 -17.64
C LYS A 126 20.06 23.84 -17.61
N CYS A 127 21.27 23.75 -18.16
CA CYS A 127 22.23 24.85 -18.24
C CYS A 127 21.99 25.72 -19.47
N ILE A 128 21.87 27.03 -19.27
CA ILE A 128 21.69 28.03 -20.32
C ILE A 128 23.01 28.76 -20.55
N TRP A 129 23.33 29.04 -21.81
CA TRP A 129 24.56 29.72 -22.19
C TRP A 129 24.55 31.18 -21.73
N VAL A 130 25.67 31.67 -21.20
CA VAL A 130 25.77 33.06 -20.73
C VAL A 130 25.49 34.05 -21.85
N SER A 131 25.92 33.76 -23.08
CA SER A 131 25.65 34.61 -24.25
C SER A 131 24.16 34.75 -24.52
N GLU A 132 23.42 33.64 -24.48
CA GLU A 132 21.97 33.61 -24.72
C GLU A 132 21.20 34.36 -23.63
N ALA A 133 21.57 34.14 -22.36
CA ALA A 133 20.99 34.86 -21.24
C ALA A 133 21.31 36.37 -21.29
N LYS A 134 22.54 36.74 -21.67
CA LYS A 134 22.97 38.13 -21.82
C LYS A 134 22.15 38.84 -22.89
N ASP A 135 21.99 38.22 -24.06
CA ASP A 135 21.24 38.79 -25.17
C ASP A 135 19.76 39.02 -24.79
N HIS A 136 19.14 38.07 -24.09
CA HIS A 136 17.75 38.19 -23.63
C HIS A 136 17.57 39.33 -22.61
N VAL A 137 18.39 39.37 -21.56
CA VAL A 137 18.26 40.34 -20.48
C VAL A 137 18.57 41.76 -20.96
N VAL A 138 19.59 41.93 -21.81
CA VAL A 138 19.96 43.23 -22.40
C VAL A 138 18.85 43.78 -23.29
N ASN A 139 18.21 42.91 -24.10
CA ASN A 139 17.10 43.31 -24.97
C ASN A 139 15.87 43.79 -24.18
N ILE A 140 15.52 43.10 -23.08
CA ILE A 140 14.34 43.44 -22.28
C ILE A 140 14.57 44.67 -21.40
N THR A 141 15.69 44.71 -20.69
CA THR A 141 15.97 45.81 -19.74
C THR A 141 16.48 47.09 -20.41
N GLY A 142 16.85 47.04 -21.69
CA GLY A 142 17.51 48.15 -22.40
C GLY A 142 18.85 48.56 -21.76
N SER A 143 19.43 47.71 -20.92
CA SER A 143 20.65 48.00 -20.16
C SER A 143 21.91 47.71 -20.97
N SER A 144 23.00 48.43 -20.68
CA SER A 144 24.28 48.17 -21.34
C SER A 144 24.84 46.79 -20.95
N PRO A 145 25.59 46.11 -21.84
CA PRO A 145 26.18 44.81 -21.55
C PRO A 145 27.13 44.81 -20.34
N GLN A 146 27.71 45.98 -20.02
CA GLN A 146 28.57 46.18 -18.84
C GLN A 146 27.80 46.04 -17.53
N LYS A 147 26.51 46.42 -17.50
CA LYS A 147 25.67 46.29 -16.30
C LYS A 147 25.34 44.81 -16.01
N PHE A 148 25.24 43.98 -17.04
CA PHE A 148 25.08 42.53 -16.89
C PHE A 148 26.32 41.87 -16.29
N GLU A 149 27.52 42.25 -16.75
CA GLU A 149 28.79 41.78 -16.17
C GLU A 149 28.97 42.24 -14.72
N ALA A 150 28.54 43.46 -14.39
CA ALA A 150 28.50 43.96 -13.01
C ALA A 150 27.54 43.15 -12.12
N ALA A 151 26.40 42.71 -12.67
CA ALA A 151 25.45 41.85 -11.96
C ALA A 151 26.06 40.46 -11.69
N LEU A 152 26.72 39.83 -12.67
CA LEU A 152 27.41 38.55 -12.48
C LEU A 152 28.54 38.65 -11.44
N HIS A 153 29.31 39.74 -11.49
CA HIS A 153 30.36 40.01 -10.51
C HIS A 153 29.78 40.22 -9.09
N TRP A 154 28.59 40.81 -9.00
CA TRP A 154 27.87 40.93 -7.72
C TRP A 154 27.43 39.58 -7.18
N ILE A 155 26.94 38.66 -8.03
CA ILE A 155 26.58 37.29 -7.62
C ILE A 155 27.81 36.56 -7.08
N LEU A 156 28.95 36.60 -7.79
CA LEU A 156 30.18 35.92 -7.37
C LEU A 156 30.71 36.40 -6.01
N ASN A 157 30.56 37.70 -5.71
CA ASN A 157 31.02 38.29 -4.46
C ASN A 157 29.97 38.23 -3.33
N SER A 158 28.73 37.87 -3.65
CA SER A 158 27.63 37.81 -2.69
C SER A 158 27.58 36.43 -2.04
N ASN A 159 27.72 36.37 -0.72
CA ASN A 159 27.61 35.11 0.05
C ASN A 159 26.13 34.71 0.31
N LYS A 160 25.22 35.11 -0.58
CA LYS A 160 23.77 34.86 -0.46
C LYS A 160 23.31 33.97 -1.62
N ASP A 161 22.49 32.99 -1.30
CA ASP A 161 21.81 32.15 -2.30
C ASP A 161 20.78 33.00 -3.05
N LEU A 162 21.15 33.49 -4.22
CA LEU A 162 20.28 34.27 -5.12
C LEU A 162 19.44 33.36 -6.03
N GLY A 163 19.52 32.04 -5.86
CA GLY A 163 18.82 31.06 -6.68
C GLY A 163 19.39 30.91 -8.10
N ILE A 164 20.53 31.53 -8.41
CA ILE A 164 21.24 31.43 -9.69
C ILE A 164 22.59 30.75 -9.47
N TRP A 165 22.81 29.61 -10.12
CA TRP A 165 24.04 28.85 -10.11
C TRP A 165 24.90 29.21 -11.32
N LEU A 166 26.14 29.60 -11.06
CA LEU A 166 27.18 29.88 -12.05
C LEU A 166 28.04 28.62 -12.22
N LYS A 167 28.07 28.06 -13.43
CA LYS A 167 28.85 26.86 -13.74
C LYS A 167 29.95 27.16 -14.75
N GLY A 168 31.15 26.67 -14.45
CA GLY A 168 32.30 26.74 -15.35
C GLY A 168 32.26 25.68 -16.44
N LYS A 169 33.26 25.69 -17.33
CA LYS A 169 33.44 24.65 -18.36
C LYS A 169 33.63 23.24 -17.76
N ASP A 170 34.27 23.18 -16.60
CA ASP A 170 34.46 21.96 -15.84
C ASP A 170 33.54 21.94 -14.62
N LEU A 171 32.74 20.86 -14.49
CA LEU A 171 31.69 20.72 -13.46
C LEU A 171 32.21 20.70 -12.00
N SER A 172 33.52 20.61 -11.77
CA SER A 172 34.11 20.41 -10.43
C SER A 172 34.78 21.64 -9.82
N GLU A 173 34.94 22.74 -10.56
CA GLU A 173 35.69 23.91 -10.09
C GLU A 173 34.76 25.08 -9.77
N GLN A 174 34.96 25.72 -8.61
CA GLN A 174 34.22 26.93 -8.24
C GLN A 174 34.72 28.09 -9.09
N VAL A 175 33.79 28.75 -9.78
CA VAL A 175 34.11 29.87 -10.66
C VAL A 175 34.50 31.08 -9.82
N THR A 176 35.71 31.62 -10.04
CA THR A 176 36.20 32.82 -9.32
C THR A 176 36.16 34.08 -10.18
N LYS A 177 36.08 33.94 -11.51
CA LYS A 177 36.02 35.05 -12.47
C LYS A 177 34.80 34.97 -13.37
N VAL A 178 34.27 36.12 -13.78
CA VAL A 178 33.11 36.22 -14.68
C VAL A 178 33.39 35.56 -16.05
N GLU A 179 34.63 35.61 -16.52
CA GLU A 179 35.07 35.05 -17.82
C GLU A 179 35.06 33.51 -17.85
N GLU A 180 35.15 32.88 -16.68
CA GLU A 180 35.12 31.42 -16.52
C GLU A 180 33.69 30.87 -16.46
N VAL A 181 32.68 31.75 -16.32
CA VAL A 181 31.27 31.37 -16.30
C VAL A 181 30.84 30.91 -17.69
N PHE A 182 30.54 29.64 -17.82
CA PHE A 182 30.13 29.01 -19.08
C PHE A 182 28.61 28.94 -19.20
N CYS A 183 27.94 28.57 -18.12
CA CYS A 183 26.49 28.44 -18.10
C CYS A 183 25.85 28.87 -16.77
N LEU A 184 24.57 29.22 -16.87
CA LEU A 184 23.71 29.66 -15.79
C LEU A 184 22.60 28.64 -15.56
N GLU A 185 22.28 28.37 -14.30
CA GLU A 185 21.21 27.46 -13.92
C GLU A 185 20.37 28.03 -12.77
N SER A 186 19.04 27.88 -12.85
CA SER A 186 18.18 28.25 -11.72
C SER A 186 18.07 27.12 -10.69
N ALA A 187 18.18 27.48 -9.41
CA ALA A 187 17.90 26.62 -8.27
C ALA A 187 16.39 26.35 -8.12
N HIS A 188 15.56 27.31 -8.51
CA HIS A 188 14.11 27.28 -8.33
C HIS A 188 13.38 27.36 -9.67
N PRO A 189 12.96 26.22 -10.24
CA PRO A 189 12.21 26.18 -11.49
C PRO A 189 10.78 26.69 -11.28
N GLN A 190 10.40 27.72 -12.03
CA GLN A 190 9.03 28.20 -12.08
C GLN A 190 8.26 27.45 -13.16
N MET A 191 7.32 26.60 -12.73
CA MET A 191 6.52 25.78 -13.63
C MET A 191 5.23 26.50 -14.01
N GLY A 192 4.90 26.49 -15.31
CA GLY A 192 3.61 26.95 -15.80
C GLY A 192 2.43 26.17 -15.21
N LEU A 193 1.25 26.80 -15.18
CA LEU A 193 0.02 26.24 -14.59
C LEU A 193 -0.38 24.90 -15.21
N GLY A 194 -0.24 24.73 -16.53
CA GLY A 194 -0.60 23.50 -17.23
C GLY A 194 0.26 22.30 -16.82
N CYS A 195 1.57 22.52 -16.65
CA CYS A 195 2.49 21.47 -16.20
C CYS A 195 2.25 21.09 -14.73
N ARG A 196 2.00 22.08 -13.87
CA ARG A 196 1.65 21.86 -12.45
C ARG A 196 0.36 21.05 -12.33
N PHE A 197 -0.66 21.39 -13.12
CA PHE A 197 -1.90 20.64 -13.16
C PHE A 197 -1.68 19.21 -13.66
N ARG A 198 -0.96 19.01 -14.78
CA ARG A 198 -0.64 17.67 -15.31
C ARG A 198 0.06 16.81 -14.25
N ARG A 199 1.10 17.33 -13.60
CA ARG A 199 1.87 16.60 -12.58
C ARG A 199 1.02 16.34 -11.32
N ALA A 200 0.20 17.30 -10.92
CA ALA A 200 -0.73 17.14 -9.80
C ALA A 200 -1.77 16.04 -10.08
N VAL A 201 -2.40 16.06 -11.26
CA VAL A 201 -3.38 15.05 -11.70
C VAL A 201 -2.74 13.67 -11.79
N VAL A 202 -1.57 13.54 -12.43
CA VAL A 202 -0.86 12.25 -12.50
C VAL A 202 -0.54 11.72 -11.10
N THR A 203 -0.04 12.59 -10.20
CA THR A 203 0.25 12.19 -8.82
C THR A 203 -1.02 11.76 -8.07
N ALA A 204 -2.11 12.52 -8.22
CA ALA A 204 -3.37 12.21 -7.56
C ALA A 204 -3.95 10.88 -8.05
N ILE A 205 -3.89 10.62 -9.36
CA ILE A 205 -4.32 9.35 -9.96
C ILE A 205 -3.46 8.18 -9.44
N MET A 206 -2.13 8.31 -9.45
CA MET A 206 -1.24 7.25 -8.97
C MET A 206 -1.46 6.94 -7.48
N ASN A 207 -1.65 7.96 -6.65
CA ASN A 207 -1.96 7.77 -5.23
C ASN A 207 -3.31 7.08 -5.00
N LEU A 208 -4.32 7.42 -5.80
CA LEU A 208 -5.62 6.77 -5.75
C LEU A 208 -5.52 5.29 -6.14
N PHE A 209 -4.77 4.97 -7.19
CA PHE A 209 -4.50 3.58 -7.58
C PHE A 209 -3.79 2.82 -6.45
N LEU A 210 -2.74 3.39 -5.86
CA LEU A 210 -2.04 2.77 -4.73
C LEU A 210 -2.97 2.47 -3.56
N PHE A 211 -3.85 3.41 -3.20
CA PHE A 211 -4.83 3.22 -2.14
C PHE A 211 -5.76 2.04 -2.42
N PHE A 212 -6.32 1.94 -3.62
CA PHE A 212 -7.17 0.81 -4.00
C PHE A 212 -6.42 -0.53 -4.04
N TRP A 213 -5.19 -0.55 -4.54
CA TRP A 213 -4.34 -1.74 -4.51
C TRP A 213 -4.08 -2.23 -3.07
N CYS A 214 -3.84 -1.31 -2.12
CA CYS A 214 -3.72 -1.65 -0.70
C CYS A 214 -5.01 -2.26 -0.14
N LEU A 215 -6.19 -1.72 -0.47
CA LEU A 215 -7.46 -2.27 -0.01
C LEU A 215 -7.74 -3.67 -0.57
N ILE A 216 -7.48 -3.88 -1.86
CA ILE A 216 -7.68 -5.18 -2.52
C ILE A 216 -6.76 -6.24 -1.93
N THR A 217 -5.48 -5.91 -1.73
CA THR A 217 -4.50 -6.84 -1.13
C THR A 217 -4.86 -7.17 0.31
N LEU A 218 -5.23 -6.18 1.13
CA LEU A 218 -5.71 -6.40 2.50
C LEU A 218 -6.95 -7.31 2.53
N TRP A 219 -7.93 -7.08 1.66
CA TRP A 219 -9.13 -7.89 1.56
C TRP A 219 -8.82 -9.33 1.13
N GLY A 220 -7.92 -9.50 0.16
CA GLY A 220 -7.42 -10.81 -0.28
C GLY A 220 -6.73 -11.58 0.85
N ILE A 221 -5.91 -10.91 1.66
CA ILE A 221 -5.26 -11.50 2.85
C ILE A 221 -6.32 -11.93 3.87
N LEU A 222 -7.31 -11.08 4.18
CA LEU A 222 -8.38 -11.42 5.12
C LEU A 222 -9.19 -12.63 4.68
N LEU A 223 -9.52 -12.71 3.38
CA LEU A 223 -10.19 -13.88 2.81
C LEU A 223 -9.33 -15.13 2.88
N PHE A 224 -8.04 -15.03 2.56
CA PHE A 224 -7.11 -16.14 2.66
C PHE A 224 -6.98 -16.64 4.10
N LEU A 225 -6.84 -15.74 5.08
CA LEU A 225 -6.80 -16.09 6.50
C LEU A 225 -8.11 -16.75 6.96
N ARG A 226 -9.27 -16.21 6.56
CA ARG A 226 -10.57 -16.84 6.85
C ARG A 226 -10.70 -18.22 6.22
N TYR A 227 -10.25 -18.38 4.98
CA TYR A 227 -10.25 -19.66 4.29
C TYR A 227 -9.35 -20.67 5.02
N ARG A 228 -8.14 -20.26 5.38
CA ARG A 228 -7.19 -21.08 6.17
C ARG A 228 -7.76 -21.47 7.52
N TRP A 229 -8.39 -20.55 8.23
CA TRP A 229 -9.02 -20.83 9.52
C TRP A 229 -10.14 -21.86 9.39
N ARG A 230 -11.06 -21.66 8.45
CA ARG A 230 -12.16 -22.62 8.19
C ARG A 230 -11.62 -23.99 7.82
N LYS A 231 -10.57 -24.04 7.00
CA LYS A 231 -9.94 -25.30 6.58
C LYS A 231 -9.32 -26.05 7.77
N MET A 232 -8.68 -25.34 8.70
CA MET A 232 -8.12 -25.94 9.92
C MET A 232 -9.22 -26.53 10.81
N GLU A 233 -10.34 -25.82 10.96
CA GLU A 233 -11.48 -26.28 11.76
C GLU A 233 -12.14 -27.54 11.17
N GLU A 234 -12.31 -27.60 9.84
CA GLU A 234 -12.79 -28.80 9.15
C GLU A 234 -11.86 -30.01 9.35
N GLU A 235 -10.54 -29.80 9.28
CA GLU A 235 -9.55 -30.88 9.48
C GLU A 235 -9.54 -31.39 10.92
N GLU A 236 -9.67 -30.50 11.89
CA GLU A 236 -9.76 -30.85 13.32
C GLU A 236 -11.05 -31.61 13.64
N GLN A 237 -12.19 -31.15 13.11
CA GLN A 237 -13.47 -31.86 13.27
C GLN A 237 -13.42 -33.26 12.65
N ALA A 238 -12.85 -33.40 11.44
CA ALA A 238 -12.69 -34.69 10.78
C ALA A 238 -11.79 -35.65 11.57
N MET A 239 -10.73 -35.13 12.22
CA MET A 239 -9.87 -35.91 13.10
C MET A 239 -10.65 -36.42 14.33
N TYR A 240 -11.37 -35.55 15.05
CA TYR A 240 -12.14 -35.97 16.23
C TYR A 240 -13.27 -36.95 15.88
N GLU A 241 -13.95 -36.76 14.75
CA GLU A 241 -14.96 -37.70 14.27
C GLU A 241 -14.33 -39.07 13.97
N MET A 242 -13.15 -39.10 13.35
CA MET A 242 -12.41 -40.33 13.08
C MET A 242 -12.00 -41.04 14.38
N VAL A 243 -11.48 -40.30 15.36
CA VAL A 243 -11.14 -40.83 16.69
C VAL A 243 -12.36 -41.46 17.37
N LYS A 244 -13.52 -40.79 17.36
CA LYS A 244 -14.77 -41.34 17.92
C LYS A 244 -15.18 -42.65 17.24
N LYS A 245 -15.07 -42.73 15.91
CA LYS A 245 -15.38 -43.95 15.15
C LYS A 245 -14.42 -45.10 15.49
N ILE A 246 -13.13 -44.82 15.63
CA ILE A 246 -12.12 -45.80 16.06
C ILE A 246 -12.47 -46.34 17.46
N ILE A 247 -12.71 -45.43 18.40
CA ILE A 247 -13.08 -45.79 19.78
C ILE A 247 -14.33 -46.68 19.79
N ALA A 248 -15.35 -46.36 19.02
CA ALA A 248 -16.58 -47.15 18.94
C ALA A 248 -16.31 -48.59 18.45
N VAL A 249 -15.55 -48.76 17.36
CA VAL A 249 -15.21 -50.09 16.83
C VAL A 249 -14.43 -50.93 17.86
N VAL A 250 -13.40 -50.33 18.49
CA VAL A 250 -12.59 -51.05 19.50
C VAL A 250 -13.42 -51.39 20.74
N GLN A 251 -14.30 -50.48 21.17
CA GLN A 251 -15.16 -50.68 22.32
C GLN A 251 -16.23 -51.76 22.06
N ASP A 252 -16.79 -51.81 20.86
CA ASP A 252 -17.80 -52.81 20.50
C ASP A 252 -17.19 -54.20 20.35
N HIS A 253 -16.01 -54.32 19.72
CA HIS A 253 -15.20 -55.55 19.70
C HIS A 253 -14.93 -56.06 21.12
N TYR A 254 -14.55 -55.16 22.04
CA TYR A 254 -14.33 -55.54 23.44
C TYR A 254 -15.60 -56.13 24.09
N LYS A 255 -16.78 -55.55 23.86
CA LYS A 255 -18.05 -56.07 24.39
C LYS A 255 -18.43 -57.43 23.77
N GLU A 256 -18.10 -57.65 22.50
CA GLU A 256 -18.34 -58.92 21.82
C GLU A 256 -17.43 -60.03 22.36
N TRP A 257 -16.16 -59.71 22.60
CA TRP A 257 -15.24 -60.58 23.34
C TRP A 257 -15.74 -60.91 24.76
N GLU A 258 -16.20 -59.92 25.52
CA GLU A 258 -16.74 -60.12 26.89
C GLU A 258 -17.96 -61.06 26.91
N ARG A 259 -18.74 -61.06 25.83
CA ARG A 259 -19.87 -61.99 25.61
C ARG A 259 -19.47 -63.36 25.09
N ASN A 260 -18.17 -63.65 25.00
CA ASN A 260 -17.59 -64.88 24.43
C ASN A 260 -17.95 -65.11 22.94
N LEU A 261 -18.32 -64.06 22.20
CA LEU A 261 -18.56 -64.15 20.74
C LEU A 261 -17.25 -64.15 19.96
N GLU A 262 -16.21 -63.52 20.51
CA GLU A 262 -14.90 -63.40 19.86
C GLU A 262 -13.79 -64.05 20.66
N ARG A 263 -12.74 -64.48 19.94
CA ARG A 263 -11.65 -65.28 20.52
C ARG A 263 -10.61 -64.46 21.27
N TYR A 264 -10.37 -63.21 20.89
CA TYR A 264 -9.25 -62.39 21.37
C TYR A 264 -9.70 -60.98 21.78
N PRO A 265 -9.09 -60.39 22.83
CA PRO A 265 -9.46 -59.07 23.36
C PRO A 265 -8.82 -57.89 22.62
N TYR A 266 -8.32 -58.07 21.40
CA TYR A 266 -7.60 -57.06 20.62
C TYR A 266 -8.01 -57.05 19.15
N VAL A 267 -7.86 -55.90 18.49
CA VAL A 267 -8.25 -55.67 17.09
C VAL A 267 -7.06 -55.18 16.27
N GLY A 268 -6.83 -55.73 15.08
CA GLY A 268 -5.78 -55.21 14.18
C GLY A 268 -6.09 -53.79 13.67
N ILE A 269 -5.09 -52.90 13.72
CA ILE A 269 -5.25 -51.50 13.26
C ILE A 269 -5.71 -51.43 11.79
N PHE A 270 -5.17 -52.32 10.94
CA PHE A 270 -5.56 -52.38 9.54
C PHE A 270 -7.02 -52.83 9.33
N HIS A 271 -7.50 -53.74 10.18
CA HIS A 271 -8.89 -54.17 10.12
C HIS A 271 -9.85 -53.03 10.48
N VAL A 272 -9.54 -52.27 11.54
CA VAL A 272 -10.33 -51.10 11.93
C VAL A 272 -10.32 -50.03 10.83
N ARG A 273 -9.15 -49.77 10.22
CA ARG A 273 -9.05 -48.83 9.08
C ARG A 273 -9.92 -49.25 7.91
N ASP A 274 -9.89 -50.52 7.55
CA ASP A 274 -10.58 -51.05 6.38
C ASP A 274 -12.10 -51.17 6.61
N SER A 275 -12.53 -51.32 7.87
CA SER A 275 -13.94 -51.21 8.27
C SER A 275 -14.44 -49.76 8.21
N LEU A 276 -13.63 -48.79 8.64
CA LEU A 276 -14.04 -47.37 8.71
C LEU A 276 -13.85 -46.59 7.40
N ILE A 277 -12.89 -46.96 6.55
CA ILE A 277 -12.48 -46.21 5.37
C ILE A 277 -12.59 -47.09 4.11
N PRO A 278 -13.61 -46.85 3.27
CA PRO A 278 -13.72 -47.52 1.98
C PRO A 278 -12.49 -47.30 1.09
N PRO A 279 -12.16 -48.24 0.18
CA PRO A 279 -10.94 -48.17 -0.63
C PRO A 279 -10.83 -46.87 -1.46
N GLN A 280 -11.96 -46.30 -1.88
CA GLN A 280 -12.01 -45.07 -2.67
C GLN A 280 -11.56 -43.82 -1.90
N SER A 281 -11.80 -43.74 -0.58
CA SER A 281 -11.49 -42.56 0.23
C SER A 281 -10.15 -42.65 0.97
N ARG A 282 -9.44 -43.79 0.89
CA ARG A 282 -8.15 -44.02 1.58
C ARG A 282 -7.11 -42.92 1.33
N LYS A 283 -6.91 -42.49 0.08
CA LYS A 283 -5.92 -41.43 -0.24
C LYS A 283 -6.25 -40.09 0.41
N LYS A 284 -7.54 -39.71 0.40
CA LYS A 284 -8.02 -38.44 0.97
C LYS A 284 -7.96 -38.46 2.50
N MET A 285 -8.35 -39.58 3.11
CA MET A 285 -8.43 -39.72 4.57
C MET A 285 -7.11 -40.13 5.23
N LYS A 286 -6.09 -40.53 4.46
CA LYS A 286 -4.78 -40.97 4.99
C LYS A 286 -4.21 -40.00 6.02
N ARG A 287 -4.18 -38.70 5.71
CA ARG A 287 -3.65 -37.68 6.61
C ARG A 287 -4.46 -37.52 7.89
N VAL A 288 -5.79 -37.63 7.79
CA VAL A 288 -6.70 -37.57 8.95
C VAL A 288 -6.52 -38.82 9.82
N TRP A 289 -6.38 -39.98 9.19
CA TRP A 289 -6.14 -41.26 9.86
C TRP A 289 -4.82 -41.26 10.64
N GLU A 290 -3.70 -40.91 9.99
CA GLU A 290 -2.39 -40.87 10.65
C GLU A 290 -2.41 -39.92 11.85
N ARG A 291 -2.96 -38.70 11.68
CA ARG A 291 -3.09 -37.73 12.77
C ARG A 291 -4.01 -38.23 13.90
N ALA A 292 -5.08 -38.94 13.57
CA ALA A 292 -5.98 -39.52 14.56
C ALA A 292 -5.32 -40.67 15.35
N VAL A 293 -4.52 -41.51 14.69
CA VAL A 293 -3.75 -42.58 15.34
C VAL A 293 -2.69 -41.99 16.27
N ASP A 294 -1.97 -40.96 15.82
CA ASP A 294 -0.99 -40.24 16.66
C ASP A 294 -1.66 -39.58 17.87
N PHE A 295 -2.84 -38.98 17.68
CA PHE A 295 -3.63 -38.40 18.76
C PHE A 295 -4.10 -39.46 19.77
N LEU A 296 -4.55 -40.63 19.29
CA LEU A 296 -4.94 -41.74 20.16
C LEU A 296 -3.75 -42.23 20.99
N ALA A 297 -2.60 -42.48 20.36
CA ALA A 297 -1.42 -42.98 21.05
C ALA A 297 -0.85 -42.01 22.10
N SER A 298 -1.04 -40.70 21.90
CA SER A 298 -0.50 -39.66 22.79
C SER A 298 -1.48 -39.19 23.87
N ASN A 299 -2.79 -39.21 23.61
CA ASN A 299 -3.78 -38.53 24.44
C ASN A 299 -4.92 -39.44 24.94
N GLU A 300 -5.13 -40.62 24.34
CA GLU A 300 -6.20 -41.54 24.74
C GLU A 300 -5.62 -42.72 25.54
N SER A 301 -5.88 -42.74 26.84
CA SER A 301 -5.36 -43.78 27.75
C SER A 301 -6.16 -45.08 27.73
N ARG A 302 -7.39 -45.08 27.20
CA ARG A 302 -8.31 -46.24 27.15
C ARG A 302 -7.97 -47.25 26.05
N ILE A 303 -7.09 -46.90 25.13
CA ILE A 303 -6.69 -47.76 24.01
C ILE A 303 -5.18 -47.89 24.03
N GLN A 304 -4.68 -49.11 24.21
CA GLN A 304 -3.26 -49.42 24.12
C GLN A 304 -2.92 -49.97 22.74
N THR A 305 -1.85 -49.45 22.14
CA THR A 305 -1.29 -50.01 20.90
C THR A 305 -0.22 -51.03 21.25
N GLU A 306 -0.42 -52.28 20.85
CA GLU A 306 0.49 -53.41 21.11
C GLU A 306 0.91 -54.05 19.77
N SER A 307 2.09 -54.67 19.72
CA SER A 307 2.51 -55.50 18.59
C SER A 307 2.26 -56.97 18.93
N HIS A 308 1.42 -57.65 18.14
CA HIS A 308 1.10 -59.07 18.31
C HIS A 308 1.47 -59.86 17.06
N ARG A 309 1.98 -61.08 17.26
CA ARG A 309 2.34 -61.96 16.15
C ARG A 309 1.13 -62.79 15.71
N VAL A 310 0.51 -62.39 14.60
CA VAL A 310 -0.68 -63.06 14.03
C VAL A 310 -0.27 -63.79 12.76
N ALA A 311 -0.53 -65.10 12.69
CA ALA A 311 -0.17 -65.95 11.54
C ALA A 311 1.32 -65.91 11.14
N GLY A 312 2.23 -65.59 12.08
CA GLY A 312 3.67 -65.55 11.86
C GLY A 312 4.25 -64.16 11.57
N GLU A 313 3.41 -63.15 11.33
CA GLU A 313 3.79 -61.74 11.11
C GLU A 313 3.47 -60.87 12.32
N ASP A 314 4.32 -59.87 12.60
CA ASP A 314 4.07 -58.90 13.66
C ASP A 314 3.10 -57.82 13.17
N MET A 315 1.94 -57.73 13.81
CA MET A 315 0.88 -56.78 13.47
C MET A 315 0.61 -55.84 14.64
N LEU A 316 0.42 -54.56 14.35
CA LEU A 316 -0.05 -53.60 15.35
C LEU A 316 -1.54 -53.81 15.62
N VAL A 317 -1.89 -53.94 16.89
CA VAL A 317 -3.24 -54.16 17.37
C VAL A 317 -3.61 -53.12 18.44
N TRP A 318 -4.90 -52.86 18.56
CA TRP A 318 -5.48 -52.05 19.62
C TRP A 318 -6.18 -52.93 20.63
N ARG A 319 -5.93 -52.63 21.90
CA ARG A 319 -6.56 -53.27 23.05
C ARG A 319 -7.26 -52.23 23.91
N TRP A 320 -8.48 -52.53 24.32
CA TRP A 320 -9.22 -51.69 25.25
C TRP A 320 -8.72 -51.92 26.69
N THR A 321 -8.27 -50.85 27.35
CA THR A 321 -7.88 -50.84 28.75
C THR A 321 -9.03 -50.27 29.57
N GLN A 322 -9.83 -51.14 30.20
CA GLN A 322 -10.73 -50.67 31.26
C GLN A 322 -9.91 -50.27 32.49
N PRO A 323 -10.29 -49.21 33.23
CA PRO A 323 -9.92 -49.10 34.63
C PRO A 323 -10.52 -50.31 35.34
N SER A 324 -9.68 -51.22 35.83
CA SER A 324 -10.14 -52.31 36.67
C SER A 324 -10.74 -51.71 37.94
N TYR A 325 -12.06 -51.80 38.12
CA TYR A 325 -12.69 -51.67 39.45
C TYR A 325 -12.27 -52.81 40.40
N VAL A 326 -11.46 -53.76 39.92
CA VAL A 326 -10.95 -54.94 40.63
C VAL A 326 -9.53 -54.67 41.13
N SER A 327 -9.32 -53.59 41.88
CA SER A 327 -8.06 -53.36 42.59
C SER A 327 -8.27 -52.87 44.03
N ASP A 328 -9.41 -53.18 44.62
CA ASP A 328 -9.63 -53.14 46.06
C ASP A 328 -10.16 -54.50 46.52
N SER A 329 -9.27 -55.48 46.66
CA SER A 329 -9.49 -56.63 47.54
C SER A 329 -8.15 -57.26 47.94
N GLU A 330 -7.62 -56.69 49.03
CA GLU A 330 -7.03 -57.38 50.18
C GLU A 330 -5.68 -58.10 50.06
N HIS A 331 -4.76 -57.59 50.90
CA HIS A 331 -3.71 -58.31 51.61
C HIS A 331 -4.25 -59.34 52.59
#